data_AF-A0A7W1VWY1-F1
#
_entry.id   AF-A0A7W1VWY1-F1
#
_cell.length_a   1.000
_cell.length_b   1.000
_cell.length_c   1.000
_cell.angle_alpha   90.00
_cell.angle_beta   90.00
_cell.angle_gamma   90.00
#
_symmetry.space_group_name_H-M   'P 1'
#
loop_
_entity.id
_entity.type
_entity.pdbx_description
1 polymer ?
#
loop_
_entity_poly.entity_id
_entity_poly.type
_entity_poly.pdbx_seq_one_letter_code
_entity_poly.pdbx_strand_id
1 'polypeptide(L)'
;MIAPADSFPFDYLGGKGDALDFKAAQKYIEKDKSEPFCLVVASHQPHGPWDQGDASLYDPKKLSLPPYIVDTPETREERARYLAEVTYLDGEVGRVMKMLEESGQSKNTLFLFLSEQGSSFPGGKYNLYDVGIRAAAIARWPGKIKAGSESDALASYVDIVPTFVEAAGGKPIQGLDGRSFLNVLTGKTNQHRDYVFAVATSLGVKGVTHPYGIRCVRDERFKYIWNLNSENIFPCSRAAHSHTSSWVQMAKTNVVARERLDRFLHRPEVELYDLKNDPWEQKNIASDPKHRDTLARLRKELDSWMREQGDLGVQTELDAGKRLKKYIQEHGEN
;
A
#
# COMPACT_ATOMS: atom_id res chain seq x y z
N MET A 1 -16.90 0.96 -2.64
CA MET A 1 -17.87 -0.15 -2.73
C MET A 1 -17.18 -1.34 -3.36
N ILE A 2 -17.37 -2.53 -2.82
CA ILE A 2 -16.90 -3.78 -3.42
C ILE A 2 -18.03 -4.30 -4.31
N ALA A 3 -17.73 -4.62 -5.57
CA ALA A 3 -18.75 -5.05 -6.53
C ALA A 3 -18.19 -6.00 -7.61
N PRO A 4 -19.02 -6.92 -8.14
CA PRO A 4 -20.39 -7.20 -7.68
C PRO A 4 -20.39 -7.88 -6.30
N ALA A 5 -21.37 -7.58 -5.45
CA ALA A 5 -21.41 -8.07 -4.06
C ALA A 5 -21.36 -9.59 -3.96
N ASP A 6 -21.98 -10.29 -4.92
CA ASP A 6 -21.99 -11.75 -5.00
C ASP A 6 -20.59 -12.37 -5.19
N SER A 7 -19.61 -11.59 -5.66
CA SER A 7 -18.21 -12.02 -5.72
C SER A 7 -17.49 -11.95 -4.37
N PHE A 8 -18.10 -11.32 -3.37
CA PHE A 8 -17.51 -11.07 -2.05
C PHE A 8 -18.53 -11.38 -0.93
N PRO A 9 -18.98 -12.64 -0.80
CA PRO A 9 -20.01 -13.04 0.17
C PRO A 9 -19.44 -13.12 1.60
N PHE A 10 -18.93 -11.99 2.12
CA PHE A 10 -18.35 -11.92 3.45
C PHE A 10 -19.43 -11.78 4.54
N ASP A 11 -19.25 -12.50 5.64
CA ASP A 11 -20.00 -12.26 6.87
C ASP A 11 -19.56 -10.92 7.48
N TYR A 12 -20.39 -9.89 7.34
CA TYR A 12 -20.13 -8.59 7.95
C TYR A 12 -20.56 -8.62 9.43
N LEU A 13 -19.57 -8.67 10.32
CA LEU A 13 -19.80 -8.78 11.77
C LEU A 13 -20.32 -7.48 12.42
N GLY A 14 -20.33 -6.36 11.69
CA GLY A 14 -20.77 -5.06 12.19
C GLY A 14 -19.65 -4.01 12.23
N GLY A 15 -19.99 -2.88 12.84
CA GLY A 15 -19.23 -1.64 12.78
C GLY A 15 -20.19 -0.48 12.50
N LYS A 16 -19.90 0.72 13.03
CA LYS A 16 -20.70 1.92 12.77
C LYS A 16 -19.79 3.01 12.23
N GLY A 17 -20.00 3.39 10.98
CA GLY A 17 -19.05 4.24 10.27
C GLY A 17 -17.69 3.56 10.23
N ASP A 18 -16.66 4.27 10.67
CA ASP A 18 -15.27 3.83 10.65
C ASP A 18 -14.84 3.03 11.90
N ALA A 19 -15.74 2.82 12.86
CA ALA A 19 -15.42 2.13 14.11
C ALA A 19 -15.58 0.60 14.02
N LEU A 20 -14.59 -0.12 14.55
CA LEU A 20 -14.58 -1.58 14.66
C LEU A 20 -15.50 -2.08 15.79
N ASP A 21 -16.23 -3.18 15.54
CA ASP A 21 -16.98 -3.91 16.57
C ASP A 21 -16.17 -5.09 17.14
N PHE A 22 -15.33 -4.79 18.13
CA PHE A 22 -14.53 -5.80 18.82
C PHE A 22 -15.36 -6.84 19.58
N LYS A 23 -16.60 -6.51 20.01
CA LYS A 23 -17.45 -7.48 20.70
C LYS A 23 -17.96 -8.55 19.74
N ALA A 24 -18.35 -8.13 18.53
CA ALA A 24 -18.75 -9.07 17.47
C ALA A 24 -17.57 -9.93 17.02
N ALA A 25 -16.38 -9.33 16.86
CA ALA A 25 -15.14 -10.07 16.54
C ALA A 25 -14.80 -11.12 17.61
N GLN A 26 -14.88 -10.77 18.90
CA GLN A 26 -14.65 -11.70 20.00
C GLN A 26 -15.65 -12.86 19.96
N LYS A 27 -16.95 -12.58 19.83
CA LYS A 27 -17.97 -13.63 19.70
C LYS A 27 -17.73 -14.55 18.51
N TYR A 28 -17.23 -14.01 17.41
CA TYR A 28 -16.93 -14.80 16.21
C TYR A 28 -15.72 -15.72 16.43
N ILE A 29 -14.68 -15.29 17.14
CA ILE A 29 -13.53 -16.14 17.52
C ILE A 29 -13.94 -17.19 18.55
N GLU A 30 -14.83 -16.83 19.48
CA GLU A 30 -15.33 -17.69 20.56
C GLU A 30 -16.49 -18.59 20.15
N LYS A 31 -16.88 -18.59 18.88
CA LYS A 31 -17.88 -19.53 18.34
C LYS A 31 -17.38 -20.98 18.47
N ASP A 32 -18.06 -21.93 17.83
CA ASP A 32 -17.64 -23.33 17.83
C ASP A 32 -16.13 -23.50 17.56
N LYS A 33 -15.38 -23.85 18.62
CA LYS A 33 -13.92 -24.00 18.58
C LYS A 33 -13.47 -25.22 17.78
N SER A 34 -14.40 -26.07 17.34
CA SER A 34 -14.10 -27.20 16.46
C SER A 34 -13.98 -26.81 14.98
N GLU A 35 -14.49 -25.63 14.59
CA GLU A 35 -14.38 -25.11 13.23
C GLU A 35 -13.25 -24.10 13.09
N PRO A 36 -12.47 -24.13 11.98
CA PRO A 36 -11.53 -23.06 11.68
C PRO A 36 -12.26 -21.74 11.38
N PHE A 37 -11.62 -20.61 11.65
CA PHE A 37 -12.13 -19.30 11.28
C PHE A 37 -11.15 -18.53 10.40
N CYS A 38 -11.69 -17.66 9.56
CA CYS A 38 -10.96 -16.57 8.92
C CYS A 38 -11.65 -15.28 9.33
N LEU A 39 -10.89 -14.33 9.89
CA LEU A 39 -11.39 -13.05 10.36
C LEU A 39 -10.50 -11.93 9.79
N VAL A 40 -11.13 -10.99 9.09
CA VAL A 40 -10.47 -9.78 8.59
C VAL A 40 -10.91 -8.61 9.45
N VAL A 41 -9.97 -7.99 10.16
CA VAL A 41 -10.19 -6.76 10.93
C VAL A 41 -9.60 -5.60 10.14
N ALA A 42 -10.46 -4.86 9.44
CA ALA A 42 -10.06 -3.75 8.58
C ALA A 42 -10.25 -2.42 9.32
N SER A 43 -9.21 -1.99 10.07
CA SER A 43 -9.22 -0.66 10.71
C SER A 43 -9.28 0.45 9.66
N HIS A 44 -9.98 1.53 10.00
CA HIS A 44 -9.93 2.78 9.23
C HIS A 44 -8.60 3.53 9.44
N GLN A 45 -7.93 3.34 10.58
CA GLN A 45 -6.73 4.09 10.91
C GLN A 45 -5.49 3.60 10.15
N PRO A 46 -4.55 4.49 9.79
CA PRO A 46 -4.45 5.92 10.13
C PRO A 46 -4.95 6.86 9.02
N HIS A 47 -6.13 6.60 8.45
CA HIS A 47 -6.70 7.48 7.41
C HIS A 47 -7.01 8.88 7.98
N GLY A 48 -7.04 9.90 7.11
CA GLY A 48 -7.45 11.24 7.50
C GLY A 48 -8.90 11.27 7.99
N PRO A 49 -9.28 12.18 8.91
CA PRO A 49 -8.66 13.49 9.17
C PRO A 49 -7.55 13.58 10.24
N TRP A 50 -7.02 12.45 10.74
CA TRP A 50 -5.97 12.40 11.77
C TRP A 50 -6.36 13.08 13.09
N ASP A 51 -7.49 12.64 13.63
CA ASP A 51 -8.12 13.19 14.84
C ASP A 51 -8.23 12.17 15.99
N GLN A 52 -7.75 10.93 15.81
CA GLN A 52 -7.60 9.95 16.89
C GLN A 52 -6.15 9.86 17.41
N GLY A 53 -6.03 9.21 18.57
CA GLY A 53 -4.77 9.07 19.30
C GLY A 53 -4.39 10.34 20.07
N ASP A 54 -3.27 10.27 20.78
CA ASP A 54 -2.73 11.40 21.55
C ASP A 54 -1.54 12.03 20.81
N ALA A 55 -1.82 13.10 20.06
CA ALA A 55 -0.79 13.84 19.33
C ALA A 55 0.22 14.56 20.24
N SER A 56 -0.09 14.77 21.52
CA SER A 56 0.83 15.42 22.47
C SER A 56 2.07 14.58 22.77
N LEU A 57 2.02 13.26 22.50
CA LEU A 57 3.15 12.35 22.62
C LEU A 57 4.23 12.59 21.55
N TYR A 58 3.91 13.34 20.50
CA TYR A 58 4.78 13.58 19.35
C TYR A 58 5.10 15.06 19.22
N ASP A 59 6.25 15.49 19.78
CA ASP A 59 6.74 16.86 19.60
C ASP A 59 7.11 17.10 18.12
N PRO A 60 6.37 17.97 17.38
CA PRO A 60 6.60 18.19 15.95
C PRO A 60 8.02 18.67 15.63
N LYS A 61 8.66 19.38 16.56
CA LYS A 61 10.02 19.93 16.38
C LYS A 61 11.10 18.87 16.47
N LYS A 62 10.81 17.72 17.09
CA LYS A 62 11.74 16.60 17.26
C LYS A 62 11.57 15.51 16.21
N LEU A 63 10.53 15.60 15.39
CA LEU A 63 10.28 14.61 14.34
C LEU A 63 11.37 14.66 13.25
N SER A 64 11.90 13.49 12.90
CA SER A 64 12.68 13.32 11.68
C SER A 64 11.74 13.20 10.48
N LEU A 65 11.91 14.09 9.51
CA LEU A 65 11.16 14.04 8.26
C LEU A 65 11.98 13.31 7.19
N PRO A 66 11.35 12.48 6.34
CA PRO A 66 12.02 11.91 5.18
C PRO A 66 12.60 13.02 4.27
N PRO A 67 13.72 12.76 3.57
CA PRO A 67 14.44 13.79 2.81
C PRO A 67 13.66 14.37 1.64
N TYR A 68 12.60 13.69 1.18
CA TYR A 68 11.72 14.12 0.10
C TYR A 68 10.59 15.05 0.54
N ILE A 69 10.36 15.15 1.84
CA ILE A 69 9.29 15.96 2.43
C ILE A 69 9.77 17.42 2.56
N VAL A 70 8.93 18.40 2.22
CA VAL A 70 9.23 19.81 2.50
C VAL A 70 9.00 20.08 3.97
N ASP A 71 10.03 20.62 4.63
CA ASP A 71 10.02 20.87 6.06
C ASP A 71 9.31 22.19 6.38
N THR A 72 8.03 22.10 6.71
CA THR A 72 7.19 23.22 7.15
C THR A 72 6.57 22.92 8.52
N PRO A 73 6.21 23.94 9.32
CA PRO A 73 5.48 23.72 10.57
C PRO A 73 4.22 22.86 10.39
N GLU A 74 3.44 23.10 9.34
CA GLU A 74 2.21 22.35 9.02
C GLU A 74 2.51 20.88 8.74
N THR A 75 3.59 20.60 8.00
CA THR A 75 4.03 19.22 7.73
C THR A 75 4.40 18.49 9.01
N ARG A 76 5.12 19.16 9.92
CA ARG A 76 5.54 18.59 11.19
C ARG A 76 4.34 18.31 12.10
N GLU A 77 3.41 19.25 12.20
CA GLU A 77 2.19 19.09 12.99
C GLU A 77 1.31 17.95 12.46
N GLU A 78 1.07 17.90 11.16
CA GLU A 78 0.30 16.82 10.56
C GLU A 78 1.01 15.47 10.68
N ARG A 79 2.35 15.44 10.60
CA ARG A 79 3.12 14.22 10.86
C ARG A 79 2.95 13.74 12.31
N ALA A 80 2.93 14.66 13.28
CA ALA A 80 2.66 14.32 14.68
C ALA A 80 1.27 13.68 14.85
N ARG A 81 0.23 14.28 14.24
CA ARG A 81 -1.14 13.73 14.26
C ARG A 81 -1.21 12.36 13.57
N TYR A 82 -0.58 12.20 12.41
CA TYR A 82 -0.48 10.91 11.72
C TYR A 82 0.18 9.83 12.60
N LEU A 83 1.23 10.16 13.36
CA LEU A 83 1.88 9.20 14.26
C LEU A 83 0.98 8.84 15.45
N ALA A 84 0.16 9.78 15.94
CA ALA A 84 -0.84 9.50 16.96
C ALA A 84 -1.90 8.49 16.49
N GLU A 85 -2.34 8.63 15.25
CA GLU A 85 -3.25 7.66 14.60
C GLU A 85 -2.63 6.28 14.46
N VAL A 86 -1.34 6.20 14.12
CA VAL A 86 -0.62 4.92 14.07
C VAL A 86 -0.58 4.27 15.46
N THR A 87 -0.42 5.05 16.54
CA THR A 87 -0.52 4.52 17.91
C THR A 87 -1.93 4.09 18.28
N TYR A 88 -2.95 4.79 17.78
CA TYR A 88 -4.33 4.34 17.94
C TYR A 88 -4.54 2.97 17.28
N LEU A 89 -4.10 2.82 16.02
CA LEU A 89 -4.12 1.55 15.29
C LEU A 89 -3.35 0.44 16.03
N ASP A 90 -2.19 0.74 16.60
CA ASP A 90 -1.43 -0.22 17.42
C ASP A 90 -2.27 -0.72 18.62
N GLY A 91 -3.03 0.18 19.27
CA GLY A 91 -3.99 -0.18 20.31
C GLY A 91 -5.10 -1.12 19.83
N GLU A 92 -5.60 -0.93 18.60
CA GLU A 92 -6.58 -1.83 17.98
C GLU A 92 -5.99 -3.21 17.68
N VAL A 93 -4.76 -3.28 17.18
CA VAL A 93 -4.03 -4.54 17.02
C VAL A 93 -3.86 -5.22 18.38
N GLY A 94 -3.50 -4.47 19.43
CA GLY A 94 -3.41 -4.97 20.80
C GLY A 94 -4.72 -5.60 21.30
N ARG A 95 -5.88 -5.02 20.96
CA ARG A 95 -7.19 -5.61 21.27
C ARG A 95 -7.41 -6.93 20.54
N VAL A 96 -7.05 -7.03 19.26
CA VAL A 96 -7.13 -8.30 18.50
C VAL A 96 -6.25 -9.38 19.13
N MET A 97 -5.01 -9.02 19.49
CA MET A 97 -4.09 -9.95 20.15
C MET A 97 -4.63 -10.44 21.49
N LYS A 98 -5.24 -9.55 22.28
CA LYS A 98 -5.88 -9.91 23.56
C LYS A 98 -7.08 -10.84 23.37
N MET A 99 -7.93 -10.61 22.37
CA MET A 99 -9.05 -11.52 22.05
C MET A 99 -8.57 -12.95 21.72
N LEU A 100 -7.47 -13.08 20.97
CA LEU A 100 -6.87 -14.39 20.67
C LEU A 100 -6.29 -15.08 21.91
N GLU A 101 -5.78 -14.32 22.87
CA GLU A 101 -5.30 -14.84 24.15
C GLU A 101 -6.45 -15.32 25.04
N GLU A 102 -7.46 -14.47 25.27
CA GLU A 102 -8.61 -14.76 26.13
C GLU A 102 -9.46 -15.93 25.61
N SER A 103 -9.57 -16.07 24.29
CA SER A 103 -10.28 -17.20 23.66
C SER A 103 -9.48 -18.51 23.68
N GLY A 104 -8.19 -18.47 24.02
CA GLY A 104 -7.27 -19.61 23.96
C GLY A 104 -6.78 -19.96 22.55
N GLN A 105 -7.09 -19.16 21.54
CA GLN A 105 -6.77 -19.42 20.12
C GLN A 105 -5.38 -18.94 19.69
N SER A 106 -4.66 -18.19 20.54
CA SER A 106 -3.37 -17.56 20.21
C SER A 106 -2.31 -18.52 19.64
N LYS A 107 -2.25 -19.78 20.10
CA LYS A 107 -1.29 -20.78 19.62
C LYS A 107 -1.68 -21.42 18.27
N ASN A 108 -2.97 -21.42 17.95
CA ASN A 108 -3.52 -22.08 16.76
C ASN A 108 -3.92 -21.08 15.65
N THR A 109 -3.48 -19.83 15.75
CA THR A 109 -3.85 -18.77 14.80
C THR A 109 -2.61 -18.25 14.09
N LEU A 110 -2.65 -18.23 12.75
CA LEU A 110 -1.80 -17.36 11.94
C LEU A 110 -2.40 -15.96 11.97
N PHE A 111 -1.77 -15.05 12.70
CA PHE A 111 -2.09 -13.63 12.67
C PHE A 111 -1.20 -12.94 11.63
N LEU A 112 -1.79 -12.14 10.74
CA LEU A 112 -1.07 -11.34 9.76
C LEU A 112 -1.60 -9.91 9.81
N PHE A 113 -0.74 -8.96 10.20
CA PHE A 113 -0.99 -7.53 10.05
C PHE A 113 -0.46 -7.07 8.70
N LEU A 114 -1.26 -6.30 7.96
CA LEU A 114 -0.89 -5.67 6.70
C LEU A 114 -1.36 -4.21 6.69
N SER A 115 -0.53 -3.29 6.20
CA SER A 115 -0.98 -1.95 5.82
C SER A 115 -1.30 -1.89 4.33
N GLU A 116 -2.44 -1.35 3.91
CA GLU A 116 -2.89 -1.38 2.51
C GLU A 116 -1.96 -0.63 1.53
N GLN A 117 -1.62 0.62 1.85
CA GLN A 117 -0.83 1.51 1.00
C GLN A 117 -0.13 2.59 1.82
N GLY A 118 0.72 3.37 1.16
CA GLY A 118 1.41 4.50 1.76
C GLY A 118 0.47 5.60 2.28
N SER A 119 1.00 6.42 3.18
CA SER A 119 0.27 7.54 3.79
C SER A 119 -0.23 8.58 2.77
N SER A 120 -1.15 9.45 3.17
CA SER A 120 -1.60 10.60 2.36
C SER A 120 -0.55 11.72 2.20
N PHE A 121 0.67 11.56 2.74
CA PHE A 121 1.77 12.47 2.45
C PHE A 121 2.25 12.32 0.99
N PRO A 122 2.86 13.36 0.40
CA PRO A 122 3.32 13.32 -0.99
C PRO A 122 4.26 12.15 -1.26
N GLY A 123 4.05 11.48 -2.40
CA GLY A 123 4.77 10.26 -2.76
C GLY A 123 4.19 8.96 -2.18
N GLY A 124 3.27 9.05 -1.22
CA GLY A 124 2.55 7.90 -0.67
C GLY A 124 1.38 7.47 -1.56
N LYS A 125 0.16 7.43 -1.01
CA LYS A 125 -1.08 7.02 -1.70
C LYS A 125 -1.16 7.56 -3.15
N TYR A 126 -1.62 6.72 -4.08
CA TYR A 126 -1.68 6.94 -5.54
C TYR A 126 -0.35 6.90 -6.31
N ASN A 127 0.80 6.73 -5.64
CA ASN A 127 2.11 6.69 -6.29
C ASN A 127 2.71 5.28 -6.21
N LEU A 128 3.67 5.00 -7.11
CA LEU A 128 4.40 3.74 -7.14
C LEU A 128 5.84 3.85 -6.59
N TYR A 129 6.14 4.94 -5.87
CA TYR A 129 7.31 5.01 -4.99
C TYR A 129 7.14 4.02 -3.82
N ASP A 130 8.24 3.60 -3.19
CA ASP A 130 8.23 2.60 -2.11
C ASP A 130 7.43 3.13 -0.92
N VAL A 131 7.50 4.44 -0.67
CA VAL A 131 6.67 5.09 0.36
C VAL A 131 5.17 5.05 0.05
N GLY A 132 4.78 4.71 -1.19
CA GLY A 132 3.41 4.48 -1.65
C GLY A 132 2.99 3.00 -1.68
N ILE A 133 3.90 2.08 -2.03
CA ILE A 133 3.55 0.66 -2.28
C ILE A 133 4.20 -0.36 -1.32
N ARG A 134 5.21 0.05 -0.52
CA ARG A 134 5.83 -0.83 0.46
C ARG A 134 4.94 -0.91 1.71
N ALA A 135 4.06 -1.90 1.70
CA ALA A 135 3.23 -2.23 2.84
C ALA A 135 4.04 -2.80 4.02
N ALA A 136 3.65 -2.44 5.25
CA ALA A 136 4.05 -3.17 6.44
C ALA A 136 3.37 -4.55 6.44
N ALA A 137 4.14 -5.60 6.74
CA ALA A 137 3.64 -6.96 6.89
C ALA A 137 4.29 -7.62 8.11
N ILE A 138 3.48 -8.02 9.08
CA ILE A 138 3.95 -8.69 10.31
C ILE A 138 3.11 -9.94 10.52
N ALA A 139 3.77 -11.10 10.55
CA ALA A 139 3.11 -12.38 10.77
C ALA A 139 3.50 -13.00 12.11
N ARG A 140 2.54 -13.61 12.80
CA ARG A 140 2.75 -14.35 14.04
C ARG A 140 1.98 -15.67 13.99
N TRP A 141 2.70 -16.76 14.15
CA TRP A 141 2.11 -18.09 14.32
C TRP A 141 2.97 -18.92 15.28
N PRO A 142 2.61 -18.99 16.57
CA PRO A 142 3.43 -19.67 17.58
C PRO A 142 3.73 -21.12 17.21
N GLY A 143 5.01 -21.50 17.27
CA GLY A 143 5.46 -22.85 16.91
C GLY A 143 5.60 -23.13 15.41
N LYS A 144 5.26 -22.17 14.54
CA LYS A 144 5.40 -22.30 13.07
C LYS A 144 6.30 -21.21 12.48
N ILE A 145 6.17 -19.98 12.96
CA ILE A 145 7.00 -18.83 12.57
C ILE A 145 8.01 -18.57 13.70
N LYS A 146 9.29 -18.40 13.36
CA LYS A 146 10.34 -18.06 14.32
C LYS A 146 10.10 -16.64 14.84
N ALA A 147 9.97 -16.46 16.16
CA ALA A 147 9.78 -15.14 16.74
C ALA A 147 10.97 -14.22 16.46
N GLY A 148 10.69 -12.96 16.09
CA GLY A 148 11.72 -11.95 15.81
C GLY A 148 12.54 -12.21 14.54
N SER A 149 12.12 -13.11 13.65
CA SER A 149 12.76 -13.26 12.34
C SER A 149 12.27 -12.20 11.35
N GLU A 150 13.16 -11.81 10.43
CA GLU A 150 12.88 -10.88 9.34
C GLU A 150 13.15 -11.56 7.99
N SER A 151 12.56 -11.04 6.91
CA SER A 151 12.77 -11.52 5.55
C SER A 151 12.71 -10.37 4.55
N ASP A 152 13.65 -10.36 3.61
CA ASP A 152 13.70 -9.43 2.47
C ASP A 152 13.00 -10.01 1.21
N ALA A 153 12.34 -11.16 1.34
CA ALA A 153 11.65 -11.79 0.21
C ALA A 153 10.56 -10.86 -0.37
N LEU A 154 10.58 -10.67 -1.69
CA LEU A 154 9.55 -9.89 -2.36
C LEU A 154 8.22 -10.65 -2.37
N ALA A 155 7.18 -10.01 -1.84
CA ALA A 155 5.80 -10.51 -1.83
C ALA A 155 4.83 -9.41 -2.30
N SER A 156 3.65 -9.82 -2.76
CA SER A 156 2.58 -8.93 -3.21
C SER A 156 1.26 -9.28 -2.54
N TYR A 157 0.31 -8.35 -2.52
CA TYR A 157 -1.02 -8.56 -1.94
C TYR A 157 -1.78 -9.73 -2.56
N VAL A 158 -1.53 -10.03 -3.83
CA VAL A 158 -2.11 -11.20 -4.51
C VAL A 158 -1.68 -12.52 -3.86
N ASP A 159 -0.57 -12.54 -3.12
CA ASP A 159 -0.02 -13.72 -2.45
C ASP A 159 -0.74 -14.08 -1.14
N ILE A 160 -1.58 -13.17 -0.59
CA ILE A 160 -2.26 -13.39 0.70
C ILE A 160 -3.25 -14.54 0.63
N VAL A 161 -4.15 -14.53 -0.35
CA VAL A 161 -5.18 -15.56 -0.54
C VAL A 161 -4.57 -16.96 -0.68
N PRO A 162 -3.64 -17.24 -1.62
CA PRO A 162 -3.06 -18.58 -1.75
C PRO A 162 -2.27 -18.99 -0.50
N THR A 163 -1.68 -18.05 0.24
CA THR A 163 -0.99 -18.33 1.51
C THR A 163 -1.95 -18.75 2.60
N PHE A 164 -3.08 -18.08 2.74
CA PHE A 164 -4.10 -18.44 3.73
C PHE A 164 -4.75 -19.79 3.40
N VAL A 165 -4.99 -20.06 2.11
CA VAL A 165 -5.51 -21.37 1.66
C VAL A 165 -4.53 -22.48 2.03
N GLU A 166 -3.23 -22.34 1.74
CA GLU A 166 -2.23 -23.34 2.11
C GLU A 166 -2.10 -23.49 3.63
N ALA A 167 -2.09 -22.37 4.38
CA ALA A 167 -2.00 -22.39 5.84
C ALA A 167 -3.18 -23.13 6.50
N ALA A 168 -4.38 -23.04 5.91
CA ALA A 168 -5.57 -23.77 6.33
C ALA A 168 -5.60 -25.24 5.87
N GLY A 169 -4.59 -25.71 5.14
CA GLY A 169 -4.53 -27.07 4.59
C GLY A 169 -5.33 -27.27 3.30
N GLY A 170 -5.75 -26.18 2.65
CA GLY A 170 -6.43 -26.18 1.36
C GLY A 170 -5.52 -26.56 0.19
N LYS A 171 -6.13 -26.82 -0.97
CA LYS A 171 -5.40 -27.11 -2.21
C LYS A 171 -5.12 -25.81 -2.98
N PRO A 172 -4.03 -25.75 -3.77
CA PRO A 172 -3.76 -24.61 -4.64
C PRO A 172 -4.94 -24.26 -5.55
N ILE A 173 -5.30 -22.97 -5.59
CA ILE A 173 -6.36 -22.44 -6.44
C ILE A 173 -5.74 -22.04 -7.78
N GLN A 174 -6.28 -22.57 -8.88
CA GLN A 174 -5.82 -22.24 -10.23
C GLN A 174 -6.31 -20.85 -10.64
N GLY A 175 -5.50 -20.13 -11.43
CA GLY A 175 -5.88 -18.84 -12.00
C GLY A 175 -5.71 -17.62 -11.08
N LEU A 176 -5.11 -17.77 -9.90
CA LEU A 176 -4.66 -16.63 -9.09
C LEU A 176 -3.33 -16.09 -9.62
N ASP A 177 -3.16 -14.77 -9.65
CA ASP A 177 -1.86 -14.12 -9.94
C ASP A 177 -0.82 -14.35 -8.83
N GLY A 178 -1.32 -14.60 -7.62
CA GLY A 178 -0.54 -14.87 -6.42
C GLY A 178 -0.05 -16.31 -6.29
N ARG A 179 0.99 -16.50 -5.50
CA ARG A 179 1.44 -17.81 -5.03
C ARG A 179 1.73 -17.76 -3.55
N SER A 180 1.60 -18.89 -2.85
CA SER A 180 1.80 -18.91 -1.41
C SER A 180 3.25 -18.57 -1.02
N PHE A 181 3.42 -17.70 -0.03
CA PHE A 181 4.70 -17.38 0.60
C PHE A 181 4.81 -18.00 2.00
N LEU A 182 3.99 -19.01 2.33
CA LEU A 182 4.03 -19.70 3.63
C LEU A 182 5.41 -20.29 3.95
N ASN A 183 6.15 -20.73 2.93
CA ASN A 183 7.52 -21.23 3.10
C ASN A 183 8.50 -20.12 3.52
N VAL A 184 8.26 -18.86 3.16
CA VAL A 184 9.02 -17.72 3.70
C VAL A 184 8.67 -17.50 5.16
N LEU A 185 7.37 -17.44 5.48
CA LEU A 185 6.89 -17.24 6.86
C LEU A 185 7.46 -18.29 7.82
N THR A 186 7.52 -19.55 7.38
CA THR A 186 7.99 -20.68 8.18
C THR A 186 9.50 -20.91 8.10
N GLY A 187 10.25 -20.02 7.45
CA GLY A 187 11.72 -20.06 7.39
C GLY A 187 12.30 -21.22 6.56
N LYS A 188 11.51 -21.80 5.66
CA LYS A 188 11.96 -22.87 4.75
C LYS A 188 12.68 -22.33 3.52
N THR A 189 12.46 -21.06 3.18
CA THR A 189 13.15 -20.33 2.10
C THR A 189 13.24 -18.85 2.45
N ASN A 190 14.24 -18.16 1.91
CA ASN A 190 14.41 -16.72 2.03
C ASN A 190 14.00 -15.96 0.76
N GLN A 191 13.47 -16.67 -0.24
CA GLN A 191 13.06 -16.08 -1.51
C GLN A 191 11.63 -16.48 -1.85
N HIS A 192 10.92 -15.57 -2.51
CA HIS A 192 9.56 -15.80 -2.97
C HIS A 192 9.35 -15.40 -4.42
N ARG A 193 9.72 -14.18 -4.83
CA ARG A 193 9.62 -13.67 -6.21
C ARG A 193 10.89 -12.93 -6.60
N ASP A 194 11.22 -12.99 -7.89
CA ASP A 194 12.30 -12.17 -8.47
C ASP A 194 11.83 -10.74 -8.73
N TYR A 195 10.55 -10.57 -9.04
CA TYR A 195 9.93 -9.30 -9.37
C TYR A 195 8.59 -9.11 -8.68
N VAL A 196 8.29 -7.87 -8.31
CA VAL A 196 6.93 -7.42 -7.97
C VAL A 196 6.52 -6.26 -8.88
N PHE A 197 5.24 -6.24 -9.21
CA PHE A 197 4.64 -5.29 -10.15
C PHE A 197 3.60 -4.45 -9.43
N ALA A 198 3.46 -3.20 -9.83
CA ALA A 198 2.42 -2.32 -9.31
C ALA A 198 1.85 -1.43 -10.42
N VAL A 199 0.59 -1.06 -10.26
CA VAL A 199 -0.17 -0.27 -11.23
C VAL A 199 -0.97 0.80 -10.49
N ALA A 200 -0.99 2.00 -11.07
CA ALA A 200 -1.94 3.04 -10.69
C ALA A 200 -2.64 3.56 -11.95
N THR A 201 -3.95 3.78 -11.81
CA THR A 201 -4.77 4.49 -12.81
C THR A 201 -5.37 5.74 -12.18
N SER A 202 -5.47 6.84 -12.93
CA SER A 202 -5.95 8.10 -12.36
C SER A 202 -7.36 8.46 -12.83
N LEU A 203 -7.75 8.09 -14.05
CA LEU A 203 -9.11 8.30 -14.53
C LEU A 203 -10.11 7.45 -13.75
N GLY A 204 -11.11 8.13 -13.17
CA GLY A 204 -12.09 7.55 -12.25
C GLY A 204 -11.83 7.88 -10.78
N VAL A 205 -10.67 8.43 -10.45
CA VAL A 205 -10.40 9.00 -9.13
C VAL A 205 -11.10 10.37 -9.01
N LYS A 206 -11.79 10.60 -7.88
CA LYS A 206 -12.52 11.85 -7.63
C LYS A 206 -11.60 13.07 -7.76
N GLY A 207 -12.01 14.02 -8.59
CA GLY A 207 -11.28 15.28 -8.82
C GLY A 207 -10.15 15.20 -9.86
N VAL A 208 -9.87 14.03 -10.43
CA VAL A 208 -8.91 13.87 -11.52
C VAL A 208 -9.61 14.09 -12.87
N THR A 209 -9.04 14.97 -13.70
CA THR A 209 -9.66 15.41 -14.96
C THR A 209 -8.88 14.99 -16.23
N HIS A 210 -7.67 14.47 -16.08
CA HIS A 210 -6.82 14.01 -17.18
C HIS A 210 -6.12 12.69 -16.81
N PRO A 211 -5.69 11.88 -17.79
CA PRO A 211 -5.03 10.60 -17.54
C PRO A 211 -3.62 10.76 -16.97
N TYR A 212 -3.27 9.84 -16.09
CA TYR A 212 -1.93 9.66 -15.53
C TYR A 212 -1.75 8.22 -15.04
N GLY A 213 -1.62 7.31 -16.00
CA GLY A 213 -1.33 5.92 -15.69
C GLY A 213 0.13 5.73 -15.28
N ILE A 214 0.37 4.93 -14.24
CA ILE A 214 1.73 4.57 -13.79
C ILE A 214 1.86 3.05 -13.78
N ARG A 215 3.00 2.54 -14.26
CA ARG A 215 3.38 1.13 -14.22
C ARG A 215 4.74 0.98 -13.55
N CYS A 216 4.89 -0.07 -12.75
CA CYS A 216 6.11 -0.28 -11.97
C CYS A 216 6.48 -1.76 -11.96
N VAL A 217 7.78 -2.02 -12.05
CA VAL A 217 8.40 -3.30 -11.69
C VAL A 217 9.62 -3.03 -10.82
N ARG A 218 9.82 -3.85 -9.80
CA ARG A 218 11.08 -3.89 -9.05
C ARG A 218 11.57 -5.30 -8.85
N ASP A 219 12.88 -5.45 -8.83
CA ASP A 219 13.56 -6.60 -8.25
C ASP A 219 14.00 -6.29 -6.80
N GLU A 220 14.94 -7.07 -6.27
CA GLU A 220 15.47 -6.89 -4.91
C GLU A 220 16.17 -5.53 -4.73
N ARG A 221 16.74 -4.96 -5.80
CA ARG A 221 17.59 -3.76 -5.73
C ARG A 221 17.07 -2.59 -6.54
N PHE A 222 16.64 -2.84 -7.78
CA PHE A 222 16.29 -1.79 -8.72
C PHE A 222 14.78 -1.72 -8.92
N LYS A 223 14.28 -0.50 -9.06
CA LYS A 223 12.87 -0.23 -9.39
C LYS A 223 12.77 0.66 -10.60
N TYR A 224 11.95 0.21 -11.56
CA TYR A 224 11.61 0.90 -12.78
C TYR A 224 10.15 1.39 -12.69
N ILE A 225 9.94 2.68 -12.98
CA ILE A 225 8.62 3.30 -13.05
C ILE A 225 8.44 3.91 -14.44
N TRP A 226 7.29 3.68 -15.05
CA TRP A 226 6.86 4.28 -16.30
C TRP A 226 5.61 5.13 -16.08
N ASN A 227 5.76 6.44 -16.25
CA ASN A 227 4.68 7.41 -16.24
C ASN A 227 4.12 7.53 -17.66
N LEU A 228 3.03 6.83 -17.93
CA LEU A 228 2.47 6.65 -19.28
C LEU A 228 2.03 7.98 -19.94
N ASN A 229 1.69 8.97 -19.11
CA ASN A 229 1.23 10.29 -19.54
C ASN A 229 2.08 11.40 -18.91
N SER A 230 3.42 11.26 -18.96
CA SER A 230 4.36 12.20 -18.34
C SER A 230 4.28 13.65 -18.87
N GLU A 231 3.64 13.86 -20.01
CA GLU A 231 3.32 15.19 -20.55
C GLU A 231 2.30 15.96 -19.70
N ASN A 232 1.48 15.25 -18.92
CA ASN A 232 0.52 15.85 -18.01
C ASN A 232 1.17 16.16 -16.66
N ILE A 233 0.62 17.14 -15.95
CA ILE A 233 0.95 17.32 -14.53
C ILE A 233 0.37 16.13 -13.77
N PHE A 234 1.13 15.48 -12.89
CA PHE A 234 0.58 14.41 -12.04
C PHE A 234 -0.61 14.96 -11.26
N PRO A 235 -1.78 14.31 -11.32
CA PRO A 235 -2.95 14.72 -10.56
C PRO A 235 -2.73 14.30 -9.11
N CYS A 236 -1.81 14.98 -8.42
CA CYS A 236 -1.69 14.88 -6.98
C CYS A 236 -3.08 15.20 -6.44
N SER A 237 -3.70 14.26 -5.73
CA SER A 237 -4.89 14.59 -4.98
C SER A 237 -4.46 15.67 -4.00
N ARG A 238 -4.71 16.94 -4.34
CA ARG A 238 -4.55 18.11 -3.48
C ARG A 238 -5.60 18.07 -2.37
N ALA A 239 -5.92 16.86 -1.89
CA ALA A 239 -6.93 16.57 -0.92
C ALA A 239 -6.54 17.30 0.35
N ALA A 240 -7.09 18.49 0.52
CA ALA A 240 -7.43 19.21 1.75
C ALA A 240 -6.41 19.27 2.90
N HIS A 241 -5.16 18.83 2.75
CA HIS A 241 -4.16 18.85 3.80
C HIS A 241 -3.40 20.17 3.81
N SER A 242 -3.20 20.73 5.00
CA SER A 242 -2.56 22.04 5.18
C SER A 242 -1.11 22.03 4.73
N HIS A 243 -0.40 20.89 4.85
CA HIS A 243 0.97 20.76 4.38
C HIS A 243 1.10 21.01 2.87
N THR A 244 0.15 20.56 2.04
CA THR A 244 0.26 20.74 0.58
C THR A 244 0.23 22.23 0.22
N SER A 245 -0.60 23.01 0.89
CA SER A 245 -0.67 24.47 0.73
C SER A 245 0.62 25.16 1.22
N SER A 246 1.18 24.72 2.35
CA SER A 246 2.43 25.29 2.89
C SER A 246 3.64 25.01 1.98
N TRP A 247 3.69 23.84 1.33
CA TRP A 247 4.73 23.51 0.35
C TRP A 247 4.68 24.43 -0.86
N VAL A 248 3.49 24.65 -1.43
CA VAL A 248 3.28 25.57 -2.56
C VAL A 248 3.70 26.99 -2.19
N GLN A 249 3.36 27.44 -0.98
CA GLN A 249 3.74 28.76 -0.51
C GLN A 249 5.27 28.89 -0.33
N MET A 250 5.92 27.90 0.29
CA MET A 250 7.37 27.89 0.50
C MET A 250 8.15 27.79 -0.83
N ALA A 251 7.66 27.02 -1.80
CA ALA A 251 8.28 26.86 -3.12
C ALA A 251 8.41 28.16 -3.94
N LYS A 252 7.64 29.21 -3.59
CA LYS A 252 7.75 30.54 -4.22
C LYS A 252 9.12 31.16 -3.96
N THR A 253 9.71 30.93 -2.78
CA THR A 253 10.95 31.59 -2.35
C THR A 253 12.09 30.62 -2.01
N ASN A 254 11.82 29.33 -1.83
CA ASN A 254 12.82 28.31 -1.48
C ASN A 254 13.01 27.30 -2.63
N VAL A 255 14.24 27.19 -3.14
CA VAL A 255 14.58 26.31 -4.26
C VAL A 255 14.41 24.84 -3.90
N VAL A 256 14.85 24.41 -2.72
CA VAL A 256 14.72 23.01 -2.27
C VAL A 256 13.25 22.61 -2.14
N ALA A 257 12.40 23.50 -1.59
CA ALA A 257 10.96 23.23 -1.51
C ALA A 257 10.33 23.14 -2.89
N ARG A 258 10.78 23.97 -3.84
CA ARG A 258 10.33 23.94 -5.23
C ARG A 258 10.72 22.64 -5.92
N GLU A 259 11.98 22.21 -5.79
CA GLU A 259 12.46 20.94 -6.37
C GLU A 259 11.68 19.73 -5.84
N ARG A 260 11.43 19.68 -4.52
CA ARG A 260 10.64 18.61 -3.90
C ARG A 260 9.18 18.60 -4.37
N LEU A 261 8.56 19.76 -4.49
CA LEU A 261 7.19 19.88 -5.00
C LEU A 261 7.12 19.49 -6.47
N ASP A 262 8.05 20.01 -7.28
CA ASP A 262 8.12 19.80 -8.73
C ASP A 262 8.29 18.32 -9.06
N ARG A 263 9.16 17.61 -8.33
CA ARG A 263 9.34 16.15 -8.43
C ARG A 263 8.04 15.35 -8.39
N PHE A 264 7.05 15.79 -7.61
CA PHE A 264 5.76 15.08 -7.53
C PHE A 264 4.79 15.46 -8.64
N LEU A 265 4.90 16.69 -9.16
CA LEU A 265 3.98 17.27 -10.14
C LEU A 265 4.43 17.02 -11.59
N HIS A 266 5.72 17.17 -11.88
CA HIS A 266 6.30 17.01 -13.20
C HIS A 266 7.33 15.87 -13.15
N ARG A 267 6.96 14.73 -13.73
CA ARG A 267 7.78 13.52 -13.69
C ARG A 267 8.27 13.18 -15.09
N PRO A 268 9.50 12.69 -15.24
CA PRO A 268 9.96 12.17 -16.51
C PRO A 268 9.13 10.92 -16.89
N GLU A 269 9.09 10.59 -18.18
CA GLU A 269 8.41 9.37 -18.65
C GLU A 269 8.93 8.11 -17.95
N VAL A 270 10.25 8.03 -17.77
CA VAL A 270 10.92 6.85 -17.23
C VAL A 270 11.75 7.23 -16.00
N GLU A 271 11.58 6.44 -14.95
CA GLU A 271 12.36 6.53 -13.72
C GLU A 271 13.00 5.17 -13.39
N LEU A 272 14.27 5.21 -12.96
CA LEU A 272 14.99 4.06 -12.46
C LEU A 272 15.66 4.44 -11.15
N TYR A 273 15.52 3.59 -10.12
CA TYR A 273 16.06 3.81 -8.79
C TYR A 273 16.87 2.61 -8.31
N ASP A 274 18.01 2.86 -7.67
CA ASP A 274 18.81 1.86 -6.95
C ASP A 274 18.46 1.91 -5.46
N LEU A 275 17.48 1.11 -5.04
CA LEU A 275 16.89 1.15 -3.70
C LEU A 275 17.90 0.83 -2.58
N LYS A 276 19.01 0.17 -2.92
CA LYS A 276 20.09 -0.08 -1.95
C LYS A 276 20.85 1.18 -1.59
N ASN A 277 21.15 2.04 -2.58
CA ASN A 277 21.93 3.26 -2.40
C ASN A 277 21.05 4.51 -2.25
N ASP A 278 19.79 4.42 -2.66
CA ASP A 278 18.80 5.49 -2.65
C ASP A 278 17.43 4.96 -2.20
N PRO A 279 17.28 4.64 -0.90
CA PRO A 279 16.07 4.01 -0.36
C PRO A 279 14.84 4.94 -0.36
N TRP A 280 15.05 6.24 -0.59
CA TRP A 280 14.01 7.25 -0.72
C TRP A 280 13.77 7.66 -2.17
N GLU A 281 14.43 6.99 -3.12
CA GLU A 281 14.26 7.18 -4.56
C GLU A 281 14.52 8.62 -5.01
N GLN A 282 15.40 9.35 -4.35
CA GLN A 282 15.64 10.77 -4.64
C GLN A 282 16.35 11.02 -5.97
N LYS A 283 17.07 10.04 -6.51
CA LYS A 283 17.90 10.18 -7.70
C LYS A 283 17.48 9.22 -8.80
N ASN A 284 16.79 9.75 -9.80
CA ASN A 284 16.50 9.00 -11.03
C ASN A 284 17.80 8.76 -11.81
N ILE A 285 18.16 7.49 -12.01
CA ILE A 285 19.36 7.05 -12.74
C ILE A 285 19.05 6.48 -14.13
N ALA A 286 17.82 6.67 -14.65
CA ALA A 286 17.39 6.11 -15.94
C ALA A 286 18.24 6.61 -17.13
N SER A 287 18.77 7.83 -17.06
CA SER A 287 19.62 8.41 -18.11
C SER A 287 21.11 8.05 -17.97
N ASP A 288 21.52 7.37 -16.90
CA ASP A 288 22.92 6.99 -16.70
C ASP A 288 23.28 5.79 -17.60
N PRO A 289 24.26 5.94 -18.53
CA PRO A 289 24.66 4.86 -19.42
C PRO A 289 25.07 3.56 -18.70
N LYS A 290 25.54 3.63 -17.45
CA LYS A 290 25.95 2.46 -16.65
C LYS A 290 24.79 1.55 -16.28
N HIS A 291 23.55 2.05 -16.33
CA HIS A 291 22.36 1.32 -15.92
C HIS A 291 21.45 0.92 -17.09
N ARG A 292 21.91 1.08 -18.34
CA ARG A 292 21.14 0.76 -19.55
C ARG A 292 20.63 -0.68 -19.59
N ASP A 293 21.47 -1.64 -19.21
CA ASP A 293 21.10 -3.06 -19.25
C ASP A 293 20.05 -3.39 -18.17
N THR A 294 20.19 -2.80 -16.98
CA THR A 294 19.17 -2.91 -15.91
C THR A 294 17.84 -2.31 -16.35
N LEU A 295 17.87 -1.11 -16.94
CA LEU A 295 16.68 -0.43 -17.45
C LEU A 295 15.97 -1.29 -18.52
N ALA A 296 16.73 -1.81 -19.49
CA ALA A 296 16.19 -2.64 -20.56
C ALA A 296 15.60 -3.96 -20.05
N ARG A 297 16.27 -4.61 -19.09
CA ARG A 297 15.77 -5.84 -18.45
C ARG A 297 14.46 -5.58 -17.73
N LEU A 298 14.41 -4.61 -16.82
CA LEU A 298 13.19 -4.30 -16.07
C LEU A 298 12.05 -3.87 -16.98
N ARG A 299 12.33 -3.05 -18.00
CA ARG A 299 11.33 -2.69 -19.01
C ARG A 299 10.75 -3.93 -19.69
N LYS A 300 11.59 -4.89 -20.09
CA LYS A 300 11.14 -6.14 -20.72
C LYS A 300 10.24 -6.97 -19.80
N GLU A 301 10.60 -7.08 -18.52
CA GLU A 301 9.78 -7.79 -17.52
C GLU A 301 8.43 -7.13 -17.32
N LEU A 302 8.40 -5.79 -17.21
CA LEU A 302 7.16 -5.04 -17.10
C LEU A 302 6.28 -5.21 -18.34
N ASP A 303 6.86 -5.12 -19.53
CA ASP A 303 6.12 -5.31 -20.79
C ASP A 303 5.54 -6.73 -20.90
N SER A 304 6.25 -7.76 -20.40
CA SER A 304 5.73 -9.14 -20.37
C SER A 304 4.55 -9.27 -19.43
N TRP A 305 4.72 -8.80 -18.20
CA TRP A 305 3.67 -8.84 -17.19
C TRP A 305 2.43 -8.05 -17.66
N MET A 306 2.60 -6.86 -18.24
CA MET A 306 1.49 -6.08 -18.78
C MET A 306 0.72 -6.85 -19.86
N ARG A 307 1.40 -7.55 -20.79
CA ARG A 307 0.73 -8.39 -21.79
C ARG A 307 -0.05 -9.54 -21.16
N GLU A 308 0.51 -10.20 -20.16
CA GLU A 308 -0.14 -11.30 -19.43
C GLU A 308 -1.42 -10.84 -18.72
N GLN A 309 -1.42 -9.61 -18.21
CA GLN A 309 -2.56 -8.98 -17.53
C GLN A 309 -3.56 -8.31 -18.48
N GLY A 310 -3.31 -8.34 -19.80
CA GLY A 310 -4.14 -7.63 -20.79
C GLY A 310 -4.07 -6.11 -20.68
N ASP A 311 -2.98 -5.59 -20.11
CA ASP A 311 -2.75 -4.15 -19.94
C ASP A 311 -2.13 -3.53 -21.20
N LEU A 312 -2.92 -2.68 -21.85
CA LEU A 312 -2.59 -1.95 -23.06
C LEU A 312 -1.92 -0.58 -22.78
N GLY A 313 -1.43 -0.35 -21.55
CA GLY A 313 -0.77 0.90 -21.15
C GLY A 313 -1.72 2.09 -21.14
N VAL A 314 -1.45 3.11 -21.97
CA VAL A 314 -2.28 4.33 -22.05
C VAL A 314 -3.74 4.00 -22.34
N GLN A 315 -4.01 3.00 -23.19
CA GLN A 315 -5.39 2.63 -23.51
C GLN A 315 -6.13 2.07 -22.28
N THR A 316 -5.47 1.28 -21.43
CA THR A 316 -6.03 0.81 -20.16
C THR A 316 -6.39 1.97 -19.24
N GLU A 317 -5.51 2.97 -19.14
CA GLU A 317 -5.75 4.20 -18.36
C GLU A 317 -6.99 4.95 -18.88
N LEU A 318 -7.07 5.17 -20.20
CA LEU A 318 -8.21 5.85 -20.84
C LEU A 318 -9.53 5.10 -20.63
N ASP A 319 -9.49 3.77 -20.61
CA ASP A 319 -10.67 2.94 -20.43
C ASP A 319 -11.11 2.81 -18.96
N ALA A 320 -10.24 3.07 -17.98
CA ALA A 320 -10.59 3.04 -16.55
C ALA A 320 -11.78 3.97 -16.24
N GLY A 321 -11.72 5.21 -16.73
CA GLY A 321 -12.82 6.17 -16.56
C GLY A 321 -14.12 5.75 -17.25
N LYS A 322 -14.05 5.03 -18.37
CA LYS A 322 -15.24 4.51 -19.07
C LYS A 322 -15.89 3.36 -18.30
N ARG A 323 -15.08 2.45 -17.75
CA ARG A 323 -15.55 1.32 -16.93
C ARG A 323 -16.31 1.81 -15.70
N LEU A 324 -15.77 2.83 -15.01
CA LEU A 324 -16.46 3.44 -13.87
C LEU A 324 -17.81 4.05 -14.26
N LYS A 325 -17.85 4.84 -15.35
CA LYS A 325 -19.11 5.43 -15.84
C LYS A 325 -20.14 4.36 -16.19
N LYS A 326 -19.72 3.30 -16.88
CA LYS A 326 -20.58 2.16 -17.21
C LYS A 326 -21.11 1.48 -15.95
N TYR A 327 -20.24 1.23 -14.97
CA TYR A 327 -20.64 0.64 -13.69
C TYR A 327 -21.69 1.50 -12.98
N ILE A 328 -21.47 2.81 -12.87
CA ILE A 328 -22.42 3.77 -12.29
C ILE A 328 -23.76 3.78 -13.05
N GLN A 329 -23.73 3.71 -14.38
CA GLN A 329 -24.95 3.63 -15.19
C GLN A 329 -25.74 2.35 -14.93
N GLU A 330 -25.05 1.22 -14.72
CA GLU A 330 -25.67 -0.08 -14.50
C GLU A 330 -26.15 -0.29 -13.05
N HIS A 331 -25.49 0.33 -12.06
CA HIS A 331 -25.69 0.02 -10.63
C HIS A 331 -26.01 1.24 -9.74
N GLY A 332 -26.01 2.46 -10.29
CA GLY A 332 -26.20 3.72 -9.56
C GLY A 332 -24.90 4.27 -8.95
N GLU A 333 -24.94 5.54 -8.54
CA GLU A 333 -23.95 6.13 -7.62
C GLU A 333 -24.38 5.77 -6.19
N ASN A 334 -23.57 5.01 -5.44
CA ASN A 334 -23.71 4.99 -3.97
C ASN A 334 -22.56 5.75 -3.33
#